data_AF-A0A257HWT5-F1
#
_entry.id   AF-A0A257HWT5-F1
#
_cell.length_a   1.000
_cell.length_b   1.000
_cell.length_c   1.000
_cell.angle_alpha   90.00
_cell.angle_beta   90.00
_cell.angle_gamma   90.00
#
_symmetry.space_group_name_H-M   'P 1'
#
loop_
_entity.id
_entity.type
_entity.pdbx_description
1 polymer ?
#
loop_
_entity_poly.entity_id
_entity_poly.type
_entity_poly.pdbx_seq_one_letter_code
_entity_poly.pdbx_strand_id
1 'polypeptide(L)'
;MIAVATLGSKAQDFKKVNTVLVLNKMEDAKVELDKMSADPKALAKTEYWYYRSRIYANLGKEAKTAPKYPTAIQDADAAFQKLVALDPAWAMVKDKGNDGIFDMYSYGYNNGIRSFNEKKWDSASSYFGYAVTYSDILFQNKMTKDQNMAFDTTSLLYAGYSSQNAQKGVEACKYYARLAEAKVGGDGFVDIYKYLVITYMNEKKEESFRKYIALAKQVYPKENWDDYEIEYIDRNFSLTEKEAFYDKADAAGSFGEMQYLQFGEIFVNVKHDAKEKDKYDSTKLDAYEKKGIEAYKKAFAKNPSNAIASFNIGVIYYNNFGLLDDKVAANIKAVQTINASKPAEKDPVKKKALDAKFKAQTDPLLKANQDLEKPINETLDQAIDWLEKTYKIENDKAGKNSTDKSIINKAVDFLANIYQYKRDRVRGKDSKAFDAFDAKFKEYDNLHGKF
;
A
#
# COMPACT_ATOMS: atom_id res chain seq x y z
N MET A 1 -87.38 -0.93 -7.82
CA MET A 1 -86.33 -0.04 -8.36
C MET A 1 -85.68 0.69 -7.20
N ILE A 2 -84.52 0.22 -6.74
CA ILE A 2 -83.65 0.96 -5.81
C ILE A 2 -82.42 1.33 -6.63
N ALA A 3 -82.30 2.61 -6.97
CA ALA A 3 -81.16 3.14 -7.71
C ALA A 3 -79.96 3.19 -6.77
N VAL A 4 -78.99 2.32 -7.02
CA VAL A 4 -77.64 2.41 -6.45
C VAL A 4 -76.95 3.58 -7.15
N ALA A 5 -76.86 4.70 -6.46
CA ALA A 5 -75.99 5.81 -6.86
C ALA A 5 -74.55 5.49 -6.44
N THR A 6 -73.82 4.73 -7.26
CA THR A 6 -72.36 4.73 -7.22
C THR A 6 -71.84 6.01 -7.85
N LEU A 7 -71.74 7.07 -7.05
CA LEU A 7 -70.97 8.26 -7.41
C LEU A 7 -69.51 8.04 -7.03
N GLY A 8 -68.65 8.04 -8.04
CA GLY A 8 -67.20 7.89 -7.88
C GLY A 8 -66.58 9.03 -7.08
N SER A 9 -65.93 8.70 -5.96
CA SER A 9 -65.15 9.65 -5.16
C SER A 9 -63.63 9.39 -5.22
N LYS A 10 -63.13 8.74 -6.27
CA LYS A 10 -61.72 8.31 -6.29
C LYS A 10 -60.71 9.44 -6.58
N ALA A 11 -61.15 10.62 -7.07
CA ALA A 11 -60.27 11.72 -7.50
C ALA A 11 -60.41 13.04 -6.71
N GLN A 12 -61.28 13.14 -5.71
CA GLN A 12 -61.56 14.42 -5.02
C GLN A 12 -60.68 14.71 -3.80
N ASP A 13 -60.12 13.68 -3.13
CA ASP A 13 -59.56 13.83 -1.79
C ASP A 13 -58.35 14.79 -1.70
N PHE A 14 -57.47 14.81 -2.72
CA PHE A 14 -56.27 15.68 -2.71
C PHE A 14 -56.37 16.91 -3.62
N LYS A 15 -57.53 17.16 -4.24
CA LYS A 15 -57.67 18.26 -5.22
C LYS A 15 -57.35 19.63 -4.60
N LYS A 16 -57.75 19.85 -3.35
CA LYS A 16 -57.46 21.09 -2.61
C LYS A 16 -55.96 21.26 -2.39
N VAL A 17 -55.30 20.23 -1.84
CA VAL A 17 -53.84 20.19 -1.66
C VAL A 17 -53.11 20.51 -2.97
N ASN A 18 -53.48 19.82 -4.05
CA ASN A 18 -52.88 20.06 -5.35
C ASN A 18 -53.11 21.50 -5.86
N THR A 19 -54.32 22.04 -5.68
CA THR A 19 -54.67 23.39 -6.13
C THR A 19 -53.80 24.45 -5.45
N VAL A 20 -53.64 24.39 -4.13
CA VAL A 20 -52.80 25.37 -3.42
C VAL A 20 -51.31 25.15 -3.68
N LEU A 21 -50.89 23.89 -3.89
CA LEU A 21 -49.51 23.55 -4.26
C LEU A 21 -49.11 24.11 -5.63
N VAL A 22 -49.95 23.97 -6.66
CA VAL A 22 -49.66 24.53 -8.00
C VAL A 22 -49.67 26.07 -8.02
N LEU A 23 -50.35 26.69 -7.04
CA LEU A 23 -50.29 28.13 -6.79
C LEU A 23 -49.07 28.56 -5.96
N ASN A 24 -48.15 27.62 -5.68
CA ASN A 24 -46.93 27.81 -4.89
C ASN A 24 -47.18 28.33 -3.45
N LYS A 25 -48.34 28.01 -2.87
CA LYS A 25 -48.71 28.40 -1.50
C LYS A 25 -48.43 27.24 -0.54
N MET A 26 -47.16 27.07 -0.18
CA MET A 26 -46.69 25.88 0.56
C MET A 26 -47.24 25.78 1.98
N GLU A 27 -47.35 26.90 2.70
CA GLU A 27 -47.97 26.92 4.05
C GLU A 27 -49.46 26.54 3.97
N ASP A 28 -50.21 27.04 2.97
CA ASP A 28 -51.62 26.65 2.73
C ASP A 28 -51.75 25.18 2.33
N ALA A 29 -50.82 24.68 1.50
CA ALA A 29 -50.76 23.27 1.10
C ALA A 29 -50.55 22.34 2.28
N LYS A 30 -49.67 22.72 3.22
CA LYS A 30 -49.49 22.01 4.48
C LYS A 30 -50.79 21.96 5.29
N VAL A 31 -51.49 23.10 5.43
CA VAL A 31 -52.77 23.17 6.16
C VAL A 31 -53.81 22.23 5.54
N GLU A 32 -53.96 22.21 4.22
CA GLU A 32 -54.92 21.31 3.56
C GLU A 32 -54.52 19.83 3.70
N LEU A 33 -53.22 19.52 3.63
CA LEU A 33 -52.72 18.14 3.76
C LEU A 33 -52.87 17.63 5.20
N ASP A 34 -52.58 18.45 6.21
CA ASP A 34 -52.61 18.06 7.61
C ASP A 34 -54.01 17.70 8.11
N LYS A 35 -55.06 18.23 7.49
CA LYS A 35 -56.45 17.81 7.75
C LYS A 35 -56.66 16.31 7.50
N MET A 36 -55.81 15.69 6.68
CA MET A 36 -55.88 14.28 6.31
C MET A 36 -54.91 13.40 7.11
N SER A 37 -54.12 13.97 8.02
CA SER A 37 -53.01 13.28 8.70
C SER A 37 -53.44 12.15 9.65
N ALA A 38 -54.70 12.13 10.07
CA ALA A 38 -55.28 11.09 10.92
C ALA A 38 -56.24 10.15 10.18
N ASP A 39 -56.47 10.34 8.87
CA ASP A 39 -57.37 9.49 8.09
C ASP A 39 -56.62 8.26 7.55
N PRO A 40 -56.91 7.02 8.03
CA PRO A 40 -56.24 5.82 7.55
C PRO A 40 -56.38 5.60 6.04
N LYS A 41 -57.48 6.06 5.42
CA LYS A 41 -57.68 5.94 3.97
C LYS A 41 -56.77 6.89 3.19
N ALA A 42 -56.47 8.07 3.73
CA ALA A 42 -55.50 9.00 3.15
C ALA A 42 -54.07 8.47 3.33
N LEU A 43 -53.73 7.99 4.53
CA LEU A 43 -52.41 7.44 4.84
C LEU A 43 -52.07 6.17 4.05
N ALA A 44 -53.07 5.43 3.56
CA ALA A 44 -52.87 4.28 2.67
C ALA A 44 -52.56 4.66 1.22
N LYS A 45 -52.68 5.94 0.84
CA LYS A 45 -52.50 6.41 -0.56
C LYS A 45 -51.10 6.99 -0.78
N THR A 46 -50.51 6.67 -1.92
CA THR A 46 -49.20 7.20 -2.34
C THR A 46 -49.23 8.72 -2.52
N GLU A 47 -50.37 9.28 -2.95
CA GLU A 47 -50.58 10.72 -3.11
C GLU A 47 -50.35 11.49 -1.80
N TYR A 48 -50.81 10.98 -0.65
CA TYR A 48 -50.61 11.65 0.63
C TYR A 48 -49.11 11.82 0.92
N TRP A 49 -48.35 10.74 0.76
CA TRP A 49 -46.91 10.73 1.04
C TRP A 49 -46.11 11.54 0.01
N TYR A 50 -46.54 11.56 -1.25
CA TYR A 50 -45.99 12.44 -2.28
C TYR A 50 -46.18 13.92 -1.94
N TYR A 51 -47.39 14.33 -1.59
CA TYR A 51 -47.63 15.72 -1.22
C TYR A 51 -46.93 16.09 0.08
N ARG A 52 -46.93 15.20 1.08
CA ARG A 52 -46.22 15.41 2.34
C ARG A 52 -44.74 15.63 2.10
N SER A 53 -44.08 14.75 1.35
CA SER A 53 -42.66 14.88 1.10
C SER A 53 -42.30 16.17 0.36
N ARG A 54 -43.05 16.53 -0.68
CA ARG A 54 -42.82 17.77 -1.45
C ARG A 54 -43.05 19.05 -0.65
N ILE A 55 -44.18 19.15 0.04
CA ILE A 55 -44.55 20.35 0.79
C ILE A 55 -43.56 20.58 1.93
N TYR A 56 -43.25 19.53 2.68
CA TYR A 56 -42.36 19.63 3.84
C TYR A 56 -40.90 19.86 3.43
N ALA A 57 -40.42 19.23 2.36
CA ALA A 57 -39.08 19.49 1.83
C ALA A 57 -38.91 20.96 1.46
N ASN A 58 -39.92 21.54 0.80
CA ASN A 58 -39.92 22.95 0.44
C ASN A 58 -39.91 23.87 1.67
N LEU A 59 -40.83 23.65 2.62
CA LEU A 59 -40.92 24.45 3.83
C LEU A 59 -39.64 24.37 4.68
N GLY A 60 -38.99 23.21 4.72
CA GLY A 60 -37.78 22.97 5.48
C GLY A 60 -36.50 23.51 4.84
N LYS A 61 -36.44 23.64 3.50
CA LYS A 61 -35.25 24.18 2.82
C LYS A 61 -35.22 25.71 2.79
N GLU A 62 -36.39 26.34 2.77
CA GLU A 62 -36.50 27.78 2.56
C GLU A 62 -36.17 28.55 3.85
N ALA A 63 -35.23 29.51 3.76
CA ALA A 63 -34.73 30.25 4.91
C ALA A 63 -35.84 30.98 5.70
N LYS A 64 -36.92 31.39 5.01
CA LYS A 64 -38.06 32.09 5.60
C LYS A 64 -38.98 31.17 6.42
N THR A 65 -39.14 29.91 6.00
CA THR A 65 -40.12 28.99 6.61
C THR A 65 -39.47 27.94 7.49
N ALA A 66 -38.21 27.56 7.25
CA ALA A 66 -37.50 26.57 8.05
C ALA A 66 -37.53 26.88 9.57
N PRO A 67 -37.33 28.13 10.04
CA PRO A 67 -37.43 28.44 11.47
C PRO A 67 -38.82 28.22 12.08
N LYS A 68 -39.89 28.29 11.27
CA LYS A 68 -41.27 28.04 11.70
C LYS A 68 -41.61 26.55 11.74
N TYR A 69 -40.92 25.76 10.91
CA TYR A 69 -41.16 24.32 10.75
C TYR A 69 -39.85 23.55 10.95
N PRO A 70 -39.30 23.52 12.17
CA PRO A 70 -37.96 23.00 12.43
C PRO A 70 -37.80 21.50 12.15
N THR A 71 -38.90 20.74 12.10
CA THR A 71 -38.91 19.30 11.79
C THR A 71 -39.20 19.00 10.32
N ALA A 72 -39.41 20.02 9.49
CA ALA A 72 -39.98 19.81 8.16
C ALA A 72 -39.11 18.93 7.25
N ILE A 73 -37.79 19.04 7.34
CA ILE A 73 -36.87 18.17 6.58
C ILE A 73 -36.97 16.72 7.04
N GLN A 74 -37.01 16.48 8.36
CA GLN A 74 -37.15 15.12 8.91
C GLN A 74 -38.52 14.52 8.56
N ASP A 75 -39.58 15.32 8.62
CA ASP A 75 -40.92 14.93 8.22
C ASP A 75 -41.01 14.61 6.71
N ALA A 76 -40.27 15.36 5.88
CA ALA A 76 -40.16 15.11 4.45
C ALA A 76 -39.41 13.81 4.16
N ASP A 77 -38.30 13.56 4.86
CA ASP A 77 -37.51 12.33 4.73
C ASP A 77 -38.34 11.09 5.11
N ALA A 78 -39.02 11.14 6.25
CA ALA A 78 -39.94 10.09 6.67
C ALA A 78 -41.08 9.86 5.66
N ALA A 79 -41.59 10.94 5.05
CA ALA A 79 -42.60 10.85 4.01
C ALA A 79 -42.05 10.20 2.72
N PHE A 80 -40.80 10.50 2.33
CA PHE A 80 -40.14 9.83 1.20
C PHE A 80 -39.95 8.34 1.46
N GLN A 81 -39.55 7.94 2.67
CA GLN A 81 -39.42 6.54 3.05
C GLN A 81 -40.77 5.80 2.97
N LYS A 82 -41.87 6.45 3.36
CA LYS A 82 -43.22 5.89 3.20
C LYS A 82 -43.66 5.84 1.74
N LEU A 83 -43.35 6.87 0.97
CA LEU A 83 -43.67 6.94 -0.46
C LEU A 83 -43.01 5.79 -1.23
N VAL A 84 -41.71 5.57 -1.06
CA VAL A 84 -40.99 4.49 -1.76
C VAL A 84 -41.46 3.10 -1.34
N ALA A 85 -41.90 2.92 -0.10
CA ALA A 85 -42.46 1.65 0.36
C ALA A 85 -43.81 1.30 -0.32
N LEU A 86 -44.61 2.32 -0.66
CA LEU A 86 -45.91 2.15 -1.32
C LEU A 86 -45.81 2.23 -2.85
N ASP A 87 -44.83 2.95 -3.36
CA ASP A 87 -44.56 3.17 -4.79
C ASP A 87 -43.07 2.99 -5.11
N PRO A 88 -42.55 1.75 -5.07
CA PRO A 88 -41.14 1.47 -5.32
C PRO A 88 -40.70 1.78 -6.77
N ALA A 89 -41.65 1.88 -7.71
CA ALA A 89 -41.38 2.28 -9.08
C ALA A 89 -41.29 3.81 -9.28
N TRP A 90 -41.58 4.57 -8.21
CA TRP A 90 -41.67 6.03 -8.21
C TRP A 90 -42.64 6.57 -9.26
N ALA A 91 -43.72 5.84 -9.57
CA ALA A 91 -44.70 6.21 -10.58
C ALA A 91 -45.36 7.57 -10.27
N MET A 92 -45.69 7.83 -9.02
CA MET A 92 -46.28 9.08 -8.54
C MET A 92 -45.35 10.27 -8.77
N VAL A 93 -44.06 10.10 -8.46
CA VAL A 93 -43.04 11.14 -8.66
C VAL A 93 -42.78 11.38 -10.15
N LYS A 94 -42.78 10.31 -10.97
CA LYS A 94 -42.61 10.43 -12.43
C LYS A 94 -43.79 11.12 -13.10
N ASP A 95 -45.01 10.90 -12.61
CA ASP A 95 -46.24 11.57 -13.10
C ASP A 95 -46.28 13.04 -12.68
N LYS A 96 -46.03 13.32 -11.39
CA LYS A 96 -46.31 14.64 -10.79
C LYS A 96 -45.11 15.57 -10.67
N GLY A 97 -43.90 15.05 -10.89
CA GLY A 97 -42.65 15.80 -10.79
C GLY A 97 -41.88 15.50 -9.50
N ASN A 98 -40.56 15.65 -9.60
CA ASN A 98 -39.56 15.29 -8.59
C ASN A 98 -39.09 16.46 -7.71
N ASP A 99 -39.81 17.58 -7.71
CA ASP A 99 -39.43 18.81 -6.98
C ASP A 99 -39.07 18.54 -5.52
N GLY A 100 -39.83 17.69 -4.81
CA GLY A 100 -39.53 17.36 -3.42
C GLY A 100 -38.18 16.66 -3.24
N ILE A 101 -37.80 15.78 -4.16
CA ILE A 101 -36.51 15.07 -4.12
C ILE A 101 -35.38 16.07 -4.40
N PHE A 102 -35.59 16.94 -5.40
CA PHE A 102 -34.65 18.01 -5.72
C PHE A 102 -34.50 19.04 -4.59
N ASP A 103 -35.58 19.32 -3.85
CA ASP A 103 -35.59 20.19 -2.69
C ASP A 103 -34.76 19.62 -1.54
N MET A 104 -34.87 18.31 -1.28
CA MET A 104 -34.04 17.61 -0.29
C MET A 104 -32.57 17.54 -0.71
N TYR A 105 -32.29 17.28 -1.99
CA TYR A 105 -30.94 17.38 -2.54
C TYR A 105 -30.37 18.80 -2.34
N SER A 106 -31.12 19.83 -2.72
CA SER A 106 -30.71 21.23 -2.62
C SER A 106 -30.49 21.67 -1.17
N TYR A 107 -31.33 21.20 -0.25
CA TYR A 107 -31.15 21.40 1.18
C TYR A 107 -29.81 20.83 1.65
N GLY A 108 -29.53 19.57 1.33
CA GLY A 108 -28.28 18.91 1.68
C GLY A 108 -27.06 19.61 1.06
N TYR A 109 -27.12 19.91 -0.24
CA TYR A 109 -26.00 20.52 -0.96
C TYR A 109 -25.66 21.91 -0.43
N ASN A 110 -26.65 22.79 -0.30
CA ASN A 110 -26.42 24.18 0.11
C ASN A 110 -25.97 24.29 1.57
N ASN A 111 -26.56 23.51 2.48
CA ASN A 111 -26.12 23.49 3.88
C ASN A 111 -24.78 22.76 4.06
N GLY A 112 -24.49 21.78 3.19
CA GLY A 112 -23.19 21.13 3.07
C GLY A 112 -22.10 22.14 2.73
N ILE A 113 -22.28 22.91 1.65
CA ILE A 113 -21.34 23.96 1.23
C ILE A 113 -21.11 25.00 2.34
N ARG A 114 -22.19 25.47 2.98
CA ARG A 114 -22.08 26.42 4.10
C ARG A 114 -21.25 25.83 5.25
N SER A 115 -21.61 24.62 5.69
CA SER A 115 -20.92 23.95 6.79
C SER A 115 -19.46 23.64 6.46
N PHE A 116 -19.17 23.28 5.20
CA PHE A 116 -17.82 23.01 4.71
C PHE A 116 -16.95 24.26 4.74
N ASN A 117 -17.46 25.38 4.24
CA ASN A 117 -16.76 26.66 4.26
C ASN A 117 -16.50 27.14 5.70
N GLU A 118 -17.40 26.82 6.62
CA GLU A 118 -17.25 27.05 8.06
C GLU A 118 -16.39 26.00 8.78
N LYS A 119 -15.85 25.00 8.06
CA LYS A 119 -15.06 23.87 8.59
C LYS A 119 -15.80 23.03 9.64
N LYS A 120 -17.14 23.05 9.62
CA LYS A 120 -18.00 22.20 10.46
C LYS A 120 -18.12 20.82 9.81
N TRP A 121 -17.06 20.02 9.89
CA TRP A 121 -16.91 18.79 9.12
C TRP A 121 -18.01 17.75 9.39
N ASP A 122 -18.42 17.55 10.64
CA ASP A 122 -19.52 16.64 10.99
C ASP A 122 -20.84 17.05 10.35
N SER A 123 -21.18 18.33 10.42
CA SER A 123 -22.39 18.88 9.81
C SER A 123 -22.32 18.81 8.30
N ALA A 124 -21.19 19.21 7.70
CA ALA A 124 -20.97 19.13 6.26
C ALA A 124 -21.10 17.70 5.76
N SER A 125 -20.50 16.73 6.46
CA SER A 125 -20.59 15.30 6.14
C SER A 125 -22.04 14.81 6.17
N SER A 126 -22.83 15.26 7.16
CA SER A 126 -24.23 14.87 7.27
C SER A 126 -25.06 15.46 6.13
N TYR A 127 -24.89 16.76 5.83
CA TYR A 127 -25.62 17.45 4.77
C TYR A 127 -25.27 16.98 3.36
N PHE A 128 -23.99 16.77 3.05
CA PHE A 128 -23.60 16.15 1.79
C PHE A 128 -24.06 14.68 1.70
N GLY A 129 -24.17 13.97 2.83
CA GLY A 129 -24.82 12.65 2.87
C GLY A 129 -26.28 12.70 2.40
N TYR A 130 -27.04 13.73 2.80
CA TYR A 130 -28.38 13.99 2.25
C TYR A 130 -28.32 14.28 0.75
N ALA A 131 -27.41 15.15 0.30
CA ALA A 131 -27.27 15.48 -1.11
C ALA A 131 -26.97 14.22 -1.96
N VAL A 132 -26.05 13.36 -1.52
CA VAL A 132 -25.74 12.08 -2.17
C VAL A 132 -26.98 11.18 -2.21
N THR A 133 -27.67 11.00 -1.09
CA THR A 133 -28.85 10.12 -1.01
C THR A 133 -29.94 10.55 -1.98
N TYR A 134 -30.29 11.83 -2.00
CA TYR A 134 -31.37 12.33 -2.83
C TYR A 134 -30.99 12.49 -4.31
N SER A 135 -29.72 12.79 -4.61
CA SER A 135 -29.22 12.76 -5.99
C SER A 135 -29.17 11.33 -6.55
N ASP A 136 -28.79 10.33 -5.75
CA ASP A 136 -28.83 8.92 -6.15
C ASP A 136 -30.24 8.48 -6.55
N ILE A 137 -31.27 8.88 -5.78
CA ILE A 137 -32.66 8.59 -6.13
C ILE A 137 -33.00 9.18 -7.51
N LEU A 138 -32.58 10.42 -7.80
CA LEU A 138 -32.82 11.06 -9.09
C LEU A 138 -32.16 10.30 -10.24
N PHE A 139 -30.88 9.94 -10.11
CA PHE A 139 -30.13 9.26 -11.17
C PHE A 139 -30.60 7.83 -11.41
N GLN A 140 -30.74 7.03 -10.34
CA GLN A 140 -31.16 5.63 -10.43
C GLN A 140 -32.55 5.48 -11.06
N ASN A 141 -33.41 6.50 -10.89
CA ASN A 141 -34.76 6.51 -11.46
C ASN A 141 -34.89 7.32 -12.76
N LYS A 142 -33.77 7.76 -13.36
CA LYS A 142 -33.72 8.53 -14.61
C LYS A 142 -34.58 9.80 -14.57
N MET A 143 -34.59 10.48 -13.43
CA MET A 143 -35.37 11.70 -13.19
C MET A 143 -34.55 12.98 -13.44
N THR A 144 -33.39 12.86 -14.08
CA THR A 144 -32.51 13.95 -14.47
C THR A 144 -32.51 14.15 -15.99
N LYS A 145 -32.10 15.34 -16.44
CA LYS A 145 -32.00 15.63 -17.89
C LYS A 145 -31.00 14.70 -18.59
N ASP A 146 -29.86 14.46 -17.94
CA ASP A 146 -28.91 13.43 -18.36
C ASP A 146 -29.29 12.11 -17.69
N GLN A 147 -29.80 11.17 -18.48
CA GLN A 147 -30.21 9.83 -18.03
C GLN A 147 -29.05 8.84 -17.96
N ASN A 148 -27.86 9.21 -18.43
CA ASN A 148 -26.65 8.38 -18.38
C ASN A 148 -25.76 8.72 -17.18
N MET A 149 -26.00 9.86 -16.51
CA MET A 149 -25.32 10.23 -15.29
C MET A 149 -25.64 9.22 -14.17
N ALA A 150 -24.61 8.56 -13.64
CA ALA A 150 -24.78 7.50 -12.64
C ALA A 150 -24.84 8.05 -11.20
N PHE A 151 -24.18 9.17 -10.92
CA PHE A 151 -24.11 9.79 -9.60
C PHE A 151 -23.60 11.23 -9.66
N ASP A 152 -23.84 11.99 -8.59
CA ASP A 152 -23.29 13.33 -8.41
C ASP A 152 -21.85 13.23 -7.87
N THR A 153 -20.89 13.47 -8.76
CA THR A 153 -19.46 13.41 -8.44
C THR A 153 -19.06 14.47 -7.40
N THR A 154 -19.68 15.66 -7.45
CA THR A 154 -19.36 16.78 -6.54
C THR A 154 -19.85 16.47 -5.14
N SER A 155 -21.13 16.09 -4.99
CA SER A 155 -21.67 15.74 -3.66
C SER A 155 -20.92 14.57 -3.03
N LEU A 156 -20.54 13.55 -3.82
CA LEU A 156 -19.71 12.44 -3.33
C LEU A 156 -18.34 12.88 -2.85
N LEU A 157 -17.64 13.71 -3.63
CA LEU A 157 -16.32 14.20 -3.27
C LEU A 157 -16.36 15.00 -1.96
N TYR A 158 -17.32 15.93 -1.86
CA TYR A 158 -17.49 16.75 -0.66
C TYR A 158 -17.99 15.96 0.55
N ALA A 159 -18.83 14.93 0.36
CA ALA A 159 -19.21 14.01 1.42
C ALA A 159 -17.98 13.26 1.95
N GLY A 160 -17.17 12.70 1.05
CA GLY A 160 -15.92 12.00 1.39
C GLY A 160 -14.93 12.90 2.14
N TYR A 161 -14.64 14.10 1.62
CA TYR A 161 -13.74 15.05 2.27
C TYR A 161 -14.25 15.49 3.63
N SER A 162 -15.55 15.77 3.75
CA SER A 162 -16.14 16.17 5.03
C SER A 162 -16.06 15.04 6.05
N SER A 163 -16.36 13.79 5.65
CA SER A 163 -16.21 12.62 6.52
C SER A 163 -14.76 12.39 6.93
N GLN A 164 -13.81 12.53 6.01
CA GLN A 164 -12.38 12.42 6.30
C GLN A 164 -11.94 13.44 7.35
N ASN A 165 -12.30 14.71 7.17
CA ASN A 165 -11.94 15.78 8.11
C ASN A 165 -12.70 15.68 9.44
N ALA A 166 -13.86 15.03 9.46
CA ALA A 166 -14.62 14.67 10.67
C ALA A 166 -14.09 13.39 11.36
N GLN A 167 -12.97 12.83 10.90
CA GLN A 167 -12.40 11.57 11.41
C GLN A 167 -13.33 10.34 11.29
N LYS A 168 -14.26 10.38 10.32
CA LYS A 168 -15.19 9.30 9.98
C LYS A 168 -14.65 8.49 8.80
N GLY A 169 -13.59 7.72 9.05
CA GLY A 169 -12.83 7.04 8.01
C GLY A 169 -13.63 6.01 7.19
N VAL A 170 -14.55 5.30 7.85
CA VAL A 170 -15.43 4.31 7.19
C VAL A 170 -16.37 5.02 6.20
N GLU A 171 -16.98 6.13 6.62
CA GLU A 171 -17.86 6.96 5.80
C GLU A 171 -17.09 7.62 4.65
N ALA A 172 -15.88 8.13 4.90
CA ALA A 172 -15.03 8.68 3.85
C ALA A 172 -14.73 7.63 2.78
N CYS A 173 -14.33 6.42 3.20
CA CYS A 173 -14.08 5.31 2.29
C CYS A 173 -15.32 4.93 1.48
N LYS A 174 -16.53 4.95 2.08
CA LYS A 174 -17.78 4.67 1.36
C LYS A 174 -17.98 5.60 0.16
N TYR A 175 -17.69 6.89 0.30
CA TYR A 175 -17.88 7.86 -0.79
C TYR A 175 -16.73 7.81 -1.81
N TYR A 176 -15.49 7.76 -1.36
CA TYR A 176 -14.33 7.67 -2.25
C TYR A 176 -14.29 6.36 -3.03
N ALA A 177 -14.73 5.24 -2.45
CA ALA A 177 -14.85 3.96 -3.14
C ALA A 177 -15.70 4.07 -4.40
N ARG A 178 -16.87 4.73 -4.31
CA ARG A 178 -17.77 4.91 -5.46
C ARG A 178 -17.10 5.71 -6.58
N LEU A 179 -16.36 6.76 -6.23
CA LEU A 179 -15.60 7.56 -7.18
C LEU A 179 -14.48 6.74 -7.83
N ALA A 180 -13.73 5.98 -7.04
CA ALA A 180 -12.63 5.15 -7.53
C ALA A 180 -13.10 3.98 -8.41
N GLU A 181 -14.18 3.31 -8.04
CA GLU A 181 -14.79 2.21 -8.80
C GLU A 181 -15.34 2.68 -10.15
N ALA A 182 -15.85 3.89 -10.20
CA ALA A 182 -16.25 4.56 -11.44
C ALA A 182 -15.06 5.17 -12.22
N LYS A 183 -13.83 4.97 -11.73
CA LYS A 183 -12.59 5.46 -12.33
C LYS A 183 -12.58 6.98 -12.55
N VAL A 184 -13.20 7.73 -11.63
CA VAL A 184 -13.17 9.19 -11.67
C VAL A 184 -11.71 9.64 -11.52
N GLY A 185 -11.24 10.44 -12.47
CA GLY A 185 -9.89 10.96 -12.52
C GLY A 185 -9.85 12.47 -12.68
N GLY A 186 -8.68 13.00 -13.04
CA GLY A 186 -8.44 14.44 -13.17
C GLY A 186 -7.79 15.06 -11.93
N ASP A 187 -7.50 16.35 -12.03
CA ASP A 187 -6.86 17.11 -10.96
C ASP A 187 -7.77 17.15 -9.72
N GLY A 188 -7.20 16.84 -8.54
CA GLY A 188 -7.92 16.80 -7.27
C GLY A 188 -8.56 15.46 -6.91
N PHE A 189 -8.55 14.45 -7.79
CA PHE A 189 -9.08 13.11 -7.45
C PHE A 189 -8.00 12.08 -7.10
N VAL A 190 -6.71 12.34 -7.32
CA VAL A 190 -5.66 11.36 -6.94
C VAL A 190 -5.67 11.05 -5.44
N ASP A 191 -5.98 12.04 -4.61
CA ASP A 191 -5.98 11.92 -3.15
C ASP A 191 -7.07 10.98 -2.64
N ILE A 192 -8.18 10.79 -3.38
CA ILE A 192 -9.21 9.83 -2.98
C ILE A 192 -8.68 8.38 -3.09
N TYR A 193 -7.86 8.09 -4.10
CA TYR A 193 -7.22 6.79 -4.27
C TYR A 193 -6.15 6.58 -3.21
N LYS A 194 -5.30 7.60 -2.97
CA LYS A 194 -4.29 7.56 -1.89
C LYS A 194 -4.95 7.31 -0.55
N TYR A 195 -6.05 7.99 -0.25
CA TYR A 195 -6.78 7.81 1.00
C TYR A 195 -7.30 6.37 1.17
N LEU A 196 -7.93 5.80 0.14
CA LEU A 196 -8.41 4.41 0.19
C LEU A 196 -7.26 3.43 0.40
N VAL A 197 -6.18 3.57 -0.37
CA VAL A 197 -4.99 2.71 -0.29
C VAL A 197 -4.36 2.78 1.10
N ILE A 198 -4.11 3.99 1.63
CA ILE A 198 -3.54 4.18 2.97
C ILE A 198 -4.48 3.64 4.05
N THR A 199 -5.78 3.90 3.95
CA THR A 199 -6.75 3.45 4.96
C THR A 199 -6.80 1.92 5.01
N TYR A 200 -6.94 1.25 3.87
CA TYR A 200 -6.99 -0.21 3.84
C TYR A 200 -5.65 -0.88 4.16
N MET A 201 -4.52 -0.22 3.89
CA MET A 201 -3.22 -0.64 4.40
C MET A 201 -3.18 -0.59 5.93
N ASN A 202 -3.59 0.52 6.53
CA ASN A 202 -3.58 0.70 7.99
C ASN A 202 -4.54 -0.27 8.70
N GLU A 203 -5.69 -0.55 8.07
CA GLU A 203 -6.70 -1.49 8.58
C GLU A 203 -6.39 -2.97 8.25
N LYS A 204 -5.28 -3.25 7.56
CA LYS A 204 -4.89 -4.60 7.11
C LYS A 204 -5.94 -5.32 6.24
N LYS A 205 -6.71 -4.57 5.46
CA LYS A 205 -7.73 -5.10 4.55
C LYS A 205 -7.13 -5.35 3.17
N GLU A 206 -6.42 -6.47 3.02
CA GLU A 206 -5.64 -6.78 1.81
C GLU A 206 -6.46 -6.71 0.52
N GLU A 207 -7.62 -7.35 0.48
CA GLU A 207 -8.45 -7.40 -0.72
C GLU A 207 -8.84 -5.99 -1.19
N SER A 208 -9.26 -5.13 -0.25
CA SER A 208 -9.57 -3.73 -0.53
C SER A 208 -8.34 -2.96 -0.98
N PHE A 209 -7.21 -3.11 -0.28
CA PHE A 209 -5.94 -2.48 -0.67
C PHE A 209 -5.57 -2.83 -2.12
N ARG A 210 -5.55 -4.13 -2.46
CA ARG A 210 -5.21 -4.63 -3.79
C ARG A 210 -6.19 -4.14 -4.85
N LYS A 211 -7.49 -4.10 -4.54
CA LYS A 211 -8.51 -3.55 -5.44
C LYS A 211 -8.25 -2.08 -5.77
N TYR A 212 -8.10 -1.24 -4.75
CA TYR A 212 -8.01 0.20 -4.97
C TYR A 212 -6.65 0.65 -5.51
N ILE A 213 -5.55 -0.03 -5.18
CA ILE A 213 -4.26 0.28 -5.79
C ILE A 213 -4.22 -0.11 -7.27
N ALA A 214 -4.88 -1.20 -7.67
CA ALA A 214 -5.03 -1.56 -9.08
C ALA A 214 -5.85 -0.52 -9.86
N LEU A 215 -6.94 -0.01 -9.27
CA LEU A 215 -7.71 1.08 -9.86
C LEU A 215 -6.88 2.37 -9.94
N ALA A 216 -6.13 2.69 -8.89
CA ALA A 216 -5.26 3.86 -8.84
C ALA A 216 -4.19 3.83 -9.95
N LYS A 217 -3.54 2.68 -10.16
CA LYS A 217 -2.57 2.45 -11.25
C LYS A 217 -3.20 2.61 -12.64
N GLN A 218 -4.47 2.22 -12.82
CA GLN A 218 -5.18 2.41 -14.09
C GLN A 218 -5.47 3.89 -14.39
N VAL A 219 -5.89 4.65 -13.38
CA VAL A 219 -6.32 6.05 -13.55
C VAL A 219 -5.13 7.02 -13.53
N TYR A 220 -4.11 6.73 -12.70
CA TYR A 220 -2.94 7.57 -12.48
C TYR A 220 -1.63 6.77 -12.66
N PRO A 221 -1.30 6.28 -13.86
CA PRO A 221 -0.15 5.40 -14.10
C PRO A 221 1.22 6.05 -13.87
N LYS A 222 1.27 7.38 -13.71
CA LYS A 222 2.53 8.14 -13.49
C LYS A 222 2.87 8.33 -12.01
N GLU A 223 1.94 8.06 -11.10
CA GLU A 223 2.20 8.15 -9.66
C GLU A 223 3.00 6.94 -9.19
N ASN A 224 3.79 7.10 -8.12
CA ASN A 224 4.60 6.03 -7.57
C ASN A 224 3.80 5.08 -6.68
N TRP A 225 2.87 4.33 -7.27
CA TRP A 225 2.02 3.39 -6.54
C TRP A 225 2.80 2.20 -5.96
N ASP A 226 3.95 1.87 -6.53
CA ASP A 226 4.75 0.73 -6.09
C ASP A 226 5.23 0.92 -4.64
N ASP A 227 5.55 2.15 -4.21
CA ASP A 227 5.92 2.46 -2.81
C ASP A 227 4.82 2.06 -1.82
N TYR A 228 3.54 2.19 -2.18
CA TYR A 228 2.45 1.78 -1.30
C TYR A 228 2.34 0.24 -1.19
N GLU A 229 2.65 -0.50 -2.27
CA GLU A 229 2.68 -1.97 -2.20
C GLU A 229 3.85 -2.47 -1.36
N ILE A 230 5.00 -1.82 -1.49
CA ILE A 230 6.19 -2.02 -0.65
C ILE A 230 5.82 -1.79 0.81
N GLU A 231 5.26 -0.63 1.13
CA GLU A 231 4.88 -0.26 2.50
C GLU A 231 3.84 -1.23 3.08
N TYR A 232 2.86 -1.67 2.27
CA TYR A 232 1.88 -2.65 2.71
C TYR A 232 2.56 -3.96 3.15
N ILE A 233 3.47 -4.49 2.34
CA ILE A 233 4.22 -5.71 2.65
C ILE A 233 5.05 -5.49 3.93
N ASP A 234 5.73 -4.36 4.06
CA ASP A 234 6.61 -4.11 5.20
C ASP A 234 5.86 -3.94 6.53
N ARG A 235 4.68 -3.34 6.51
CA ARG A 235 3.88 -3.08 7.72
C ARG A 235 2.99 -4.24 8.12
N ASN A 236 2.50 -5.01 7.14
CA ASN A 236 1.44 -5.98 7.39
C ASN A 236 1.89 -7.42 7.29
N PHE A 237 3.01 -7.73 6.62
CA PHE A 237 3.49 -9.11 6.51
C PHE A 237 4.60 -9.41 7.51
N SER A 238 4.47 -10.55 8.18
CA SER A 238 5.58 -11.25 8.84
C SER A 238 6.61 -11.73 7.82
N LEU A 239 7.81 -12.10 8.27
CA LEU A 239 8.85 -12.63 7.37
C LEU A 239 8.38 -13.89 6.61
N THR A 240 7.61 -14.77 7.26
CA THR A 240 7.03 -15.96 6.61
C THR A 240 6.03 -15.58 5.51
N GLU A 241 5.20 -14.57 5.73
CA GLU A 241 4.26 -14.08 4.71
C GLU A 241 5.00 -13.40 3.56
N LYS A 242 6.09 -12.65 3.84
CA LYS A 242 7.00 -12.10 2.83
C LYS A 242 7.65 -13.20 1.98
N GLU A 243 8.10 -14.28 2.62
CA GLU A 243 8.66 -15.46 1.94
C GLU A 243 7.62 -16.10 1.01
N ALA A 244 6.41 -16.36 1.51
CA ALA A 244 5.33 -16.97 0.71
C ALA A 244 4.87 -16.07 -0.46
N PHE A 245 4.80 -14.76 -0.23
CA PHE A 245 4.48 -13.79 -1.28
C PHE A 245 5.57 -13.77 -2.36
N TYR A 246 6.85 -13.71 -1.96
CA TYR A 246 7.97 -13.77 -2.89
C TYR A 246 7.93 -15.05 -3.73
N ASP A 247 7.82 -16.23 -3.10
CA ASP A 247 7.84 -17.51 -3.80
C ASP A 247 6.70 -17.62 -4.82
N LYS A 248 5.50 -17.14 -4.47
CA LYS A 248 4.33 -17.12 -5.37
C LYS A 248 4.52 -16.18 -6.56
N ALA A 249 4.98 -14.96 -6.32
CA ALA A 249 5.14 -13.94 -7.36
C ALA A 249 6.34 -14.24 -8.28
N ASP A 250 7.41 -14.79 -7.72
CA ASP A 250 8.56 -15.28 -8.47
C ASP A 250 8.17 -16.44 -9.41
N ALA A 251 7.44 -17.43 -8.90
CA ALA A 251 6.93 -18.55 -9.71
C ALA A 251 5.98 -18.08 -10.84
N ALA A 252 5.22 -17.00 -10.59
CA ALA A 252 4.36 -16.37 -11.60
C ALA A 252 5.13 -15.48 -12.59
N GLY A 253 6.41 -15.18 -12.35
CA GLY A 253 7.20 -14.26 -13.15
C GLY A 253 6.71 -12.81 -13.09
N SER A 254 5.95 -12.44 -12.06
CA SER A 254 5.26 -11.15 -11.97
C SER A 254 6.12 -10.01 -11.42
N PHE A 255 7.31 -10.31 -10.90
CA PHE A 255 8.22 -9.29 -10.37
C PHE A 255 9.01 -8.56 -11.47
N GLY A 256 9.09 -7.24 -11.31
CA GLY A 256 10.06 -6.38 -11.98
C GLY A 256 11.37 -6.30 -11.20
N GLU A 257 12.31 -5.54 -11.74
CA GLU A 257 13.63 -5.31 -11.17
C GLU A 257 13.58 -4.80 -9.72
N MET A 258 12.76 -3.77 -9.46
CA MET A 258 12.68 -3.13 -8.14
C MET A 258 12.18 -4.07 -7.05
N GLN A 259 11.18 -4.93 -7.36
CA GLN A 259 10.68 -5.90 -6.40
C GLN A 259 11.75 -6.94 -6.05
N TYR A 260 12.53 -7.41 -7.03
CA TYR A 260 13.64 -8.33 -6.75
C TYR A 260 14.74 -7.68 -5.90
N LEU A 261 15.07 -6.40 -6.12
CA LEU A 261 16.04 -5.67 -5.28
C LEU A 261 15.56 -5.61 -3.82
N GLN A 262 14.30 -5.23 -3.62
CA GLN A 262 13.72 -5.09 -2.29
C GLN A 262 13.68 -6.44 -1.55
N PHE A 263 13.20 -7.51 -2.19
CA PHE A 263 13.21 -8.83 -1.56
C PHE A 263 14.62 -9.38 -1.36
N GLY A 264 15.55 -9.02 -2.25
CA GLY A 264 16.99 -9.21 -2.03
C GLY A 264 17.39 -8.65 -0.67
N GLU A 265 17.19 -7.35 -0.46
CA GLU A 265 17.54 -6.65 0.78
C GLU A 265 16.86 -7.25 2.02
N ILE A 266 15.55 -7.52 1.94
CA ILE A 266 14.78 -8.11 3.04
C ILE A 266 15.42 -9.43 3.48
N PHE A 267 15.70 -10.34 2.56
CA PHE A 267 16.16 -11.68 2.93
C PHE A 267 17.61 -11.71 3.40
N VAL A 268 18.53 -10.93 2.82
CA VAL A 268 19.91 -10.87 3.37
C VAL A 268 20.00 -10.19 4.72
N ASN A 269 19.12 -9.23 5.01
CA ASN A 269 19.14 -8.54 6.29
C ASN A 269 18.53 -9.35 7.45
N VAL A 270 17.87 -10.50 7.20
CA VAL A 270 17.29 -11.34 8.27
C VAL A 270 18.33 -11.70 9.34
N LYS A 271 19.56 -12.06 8.92
CA LYS A 271 20.65 -12.42 9.86
C LYS A 271 21.23 -11.24 10.63
N HIS A 272 20.88 -10.01 10.24
CA HIS A 272 21.33 -8.76 10.84
C HIS A 272 20.21 -8.03 11.60
N ASP A 273 18.95 -8.37 11.36
CA ASP A 273 17.79 -7.78 12.04
C ASP A 273 17.67 -8.33 13.47
N ALA A 274 17.80 -7.46 14.46
CA ALA A 274 17.66 -7.81 15.87
C ALA A 274 16.28 -8.40 16.23
N LYS A 275 15.24 -8.14 15.43
CA LYS A 275 13.89 -8.70 15.63
C LYS A 275 13.74 -10.09 15.02
N GLU A 276 14.58 -10.48 14.07
CA GLU A 276 14.42 -11.74 13.32
C GLU A 276 15.56 -12.74 13.57
N LYS A 277 16.81 -12.29 13.69
CA LYS A 277 18.00 -13.16 13.72
C LYS A 277 17.93 -14.27 14.77
N ASP A 278 17.40 -13.97 15.96
CA ASP A 278 17.37 -14.91 17.10
C ASP A 278 16.16 -15.86 17.04
N LYS A 279 15.26 -15.68 16.07
CA LYS A 279 14.11 -16.58 15.84
C LYS A 279 14.45 -17.80 14.97
N TYR A 280 15.60 -17.78 14.30
CA TYR A 280 15.98 -18.78 13.30
C TYR A 280 17.35 -19.36 13.59
N ASP A 281 17.53 -20.64 13.27
CA ASP A 281 18.86 -21.25 13.32
C ASP A 281 19.74 -20.77 12.15
N SER A 282 21.04 -21.07 12.23
CA SER A 282 22.01 -20.69 11.19
C SER A 282 21.64 -21.22 9.81
N THR A 283 21.03 -22.41 9.71
CA THR A 283 20.67 -23.02 8.43
C THR A 283 19.58 -22.23 7.73
N LYS A 284 18.56 -21.79 8.48
CA LYS A 284 17.46 -20.98 7.94
C LYS A 284 17.92 -19.55 7.64
N LEU A 285 18.82 -18.98 8.43
CA LEU A 285 19.46 -17.69 8.12
C LEU A 285 20.27 -17.75 6.82
N ASP A 286 21.07 -18.81 6.64
CA ASP A 286 21.82 -19.03 5.40
C ASP A 286 20.89 -19.24 4.19
N ALA A 287 19.74 -19.89 4.40
CA ALA A 287 18.74 -20.07 3.35
C ALA A 287 18.11 -18.75 2.92
N TYR A 288 17.83 -17.83 3.86
CA TYR A 288 17.35 -16.49 3.54
C TYR A 288 18.41 -15.69 2.78
N GLU A 289 19.66 -15.68 3.24
CA GLU A 289 20.73 -15.01 2.51
C GLU A 289 20.86 -15.52 1.07
N LYS A 290 20.85 -16.84 0.86
CA LYS A 290 20.86 -17.43 -0.49
C LYS A 290 19.66 -16.98 -1.30
N LYS A 291 18.46 -16.96 -0.71
CA LYS A 291 17.24 -16.47 -1.37
C LYS A 291 17.38 -14.99 -1.77
N GLY A 292 17.97 -14.16 -0.92
CA GLY A 292 18.27 -12.76 -1.21
C GLY A 292 19.29 -12.57 -2.34
N ILE A 293 20.36 -13.36 -2.36
CA ILE A 293 21.33 -13.37 -3.46
C ILE A 293 20.66 -13.76 -4.78
N GLU A 294 19.83 -14.79 -4.80
CA GLU A 294 19.09 -15.20 -6.00
C GLU A 294 18.10 -14.13 -6.46
N ALA A 295 17.43 -13.43 -5.53
CA ALA A 295 16.60 -12.28 -5.86
C ALA A 295 17.43 -11.17 -6.53
N TYR A 296 18.59 -10.79 -5.97
CA TYR A 296 19.47 -9.82 -6.62
C TYR A 296 19.98 -10.27 -8.00
N LYS A 297 20.30 -11.55 -8.17
CA LYS A 297 20.66 -12.10 -9.49
C LYS A 297 19.52 -11.96 -10.49
N LYS A 298 18.28 -12.18 -10.05
CA LYS A 298 17.08 -11.97 -10.89
C LYS A 298 16.86 -10.49 -11.20
N ALA A 299 17.09 -9.58 -10.26
CA ALA A 299 17.08 -8.13 -10.52
C ALA A 299 18.12 -7.77 -11.61
N PHE A 300 19.35 -8.25 -11.47
CA PHE A 300 20.41 -8.04 -12.45
C PHE A 300 20.08 -8.65 -13.82
N ALA A 301 19.45 -9.83 -13.86
CA ALA A 301 19.03 -10.44 -15.12
C ALA A 301 17.93 -9.61 -15.83
N LYS A 302 17.09 -8.89 -15.08
CA LYS A 302 16.11 -7.94 -15.64
C LYS A 302 16.78 -6.67 -16.16
N ASN A 303 17.83 -6.20 -15.49
CA ASN A 303 18.60 -5.03 -15.89
C ASN A 303 20.11 -5.23 -15.64
N PRO A 304 20.87 -5.70 -16.65
CA PRO A 304 22.31 -5.94 -16.53
C PRO A 304 23.16 -4.68 -16.31
N SER A 305 22.55 -3.49 -16.39
CA SER A 305 23.19 -2.20 -16.10
C SER A 305 22.88 -1.72 -14.68
N ASN A 306 22.18 -2.51 -13.86
CA ASN A 306 21.94 -2.18 -12.46
C ASN A 306 23.15 -2.56 -11.60
N ALA A 307 24.00 -1.57 -11.31
CA ALA A 307 25.16 -1.75 -10.45
C ALA A 307 24.80 -2.04 -8.99
N ILE A 308 23.63 -1.64 -8.50
CA ILE A 308 23.19 -1.90 -7.11
C ILE A 308 23.02 -3.42 -6.91
N ALA A 309 22.39 -4.10 -7.86
CA ALA A 309 22.20 -5.55 -7.80
C ALA A 309 23.55 -6.28 -7.75
N SER A 310 24.46 -5.99 -8.69
CA SER A 310 25.78 -6.63 -8.72
C SER A 310 26.63 -6.26 -7.49
N PHE A 311 26.56 -5.01 -7.04
CA PHE A 311 27.32 -4.54 -5.87
C PHE A 311 26.88 -5.28 -4.61
N ASN A 312 25.57 -5.37 -4.37
CA ASN A 312 25.03 -6.06 -3.20
C ASN A 312 25.44 -7.53 -3.20
N ILE A 313 25.35 -8.24 -4.32
CA ILE A 313 25.81 -9.64 -4.41
C ILE A 313 27.30 -9.74 -4.06
N GLY A 314 28.13 -8.88 -4.65
CA GLY A 314 29.58 -8.86 -4.40
C GLY A 314 29.92 -8.60 -2.94
N VAL A 315 29.25 -7.64 -2.30
CA VAL A 315 29.42 -7.31 -0.88
C VAL A 315 28.98 -8.44 0.03
N ILE A 316 27.88 -9.13 -0.28
CA ILE A 316 27.43 -10.28 0.50
C ILE A 316 28.49 -11.39 0.51
N TYR A 317 29.04 -11.73 -0.66
CA TYR A 317 30.13 -12.70 -0.74
C TYR A 317 31.39 -12.19 -0.02
N TYR A 318 31.77 -10.92 -0.18
CA TYR A 318 32.91 -10.36 0.54
C TYR A 318 32.75 -10.44 2.07
N ASN A 319 31.57 -10.13 2.60
CA ASN A 319 31.26 -10.23 4.02
C ASN A 319 31.32 -11.69 4.50
N ASN A 320 30.80 -12.63 3.70
CA ASN A 320 30.89 -14.06 4.01
C ASN A 320 32.33 -14.56 4.02
N PHE A 321 33.19 -14.02 3.15
CA PHE A 321 34.62 -14.28 3.22
C PHE A 321 35.19 -13.83 4.57
N GLY A 322 34.87 -12.61 5.04
CA GLY A 322 35.32 -12.11 6.34
C GLY A 322 34.94 -13.06 7.50
N LEU A 323 33.71 -13.58 7.50
CA LEU A 323 33.26 -14.55 8.52
C LEU A 323 34.03 -15.88 8.49
N LEU A 324 34.46 -16.33 7.31
CA LEU A 324 35.27 -17.54 7.17
C LEU A 324 36.73 -17.29 7.58
N ASP A 325 37.28 -16.13 7.22
CA ASP A 325 38.65 -15.74 7.58
C ASP A 325 38.79 -15.51 9.09
N ASP A 326 37.78 -14.94 9.74
CA ASP A 326 37.72 -14.81 11.21
C ASP A 326 37.82 -16.16 11.91
N LYS A 327 37.19 -17.22 11.36
CA LYS A 327 37.33 -18.60 11.87
C LYS A 327 38.75 -19.12 11.73
N VAL A 328 39.40 -18.83 10.60
CA VAL A 328 40.81 -19.19 10.38
C VAL A 328 41.72 -18.47 11.39
N ALA A 329 41.50 -17.17 11.59
CA ALA A 329 42.25 -16.37 12.55
C ALA A 329 42.05 -16.87 14.00
N ALA A 330 40.82 -17.22 14.38
CA ALA A 330 40.52 -17.80 15.69
C ALA A 330 41.24 -19.14 15.90
N ASN A 331 41.24 -20.02 14.90
CA ASN A 331 41.96 -21.30 14.96
C ASN A 331 43.48 -21.10 15.06
N ILE A 332 44.04 -20.16 14.31
CA ILE A 332 45.47 -19.81 14.39
C ILE A 332 45.83 -19.33 15.80
N LYS A 333 45.02 -18.42 16.36
CA LYS A 333 45.21 -17.92 17.73
C LYS A 333 45.15 -19.04 18.76
N ALA A 334 44.20 -19.97 18.62
CA ALA A 334 44.10 -21.14 19.48
C ALA A 334 45.34 -22.05 19.39
N VAL A 335 45.84 -22.33 18.17
CA VAL A 335 47.09 -23.08 17.97
C VAL A 335 48.29 -22.39 18.62
N GLN A 336 48.40 -21.06 18.48
CA GLN A 336 49.46 -20.28 19.12
C GLN A 336 49.39 -20.37 20.65
N THR A 337 48.19 -20.23 21.23
CA THR A 337 47.98 -20.39 22.68
C THR A 337 48.35 -21.79 23.16
N ILE A 338 47.92 -22.84 22.45
CA ILE A 338 48.30 -24.23 22.75
C ILE A 338 49.82 -24.36 22.73
N ASN A 339 50.49 -23.95 21.66
CA ASN A 339 51.95 -24.07 21.54
C ASN A 339 52.71 -23.26 22.59
N ALA A 340 52.23 -22.07 22.96
CA ALA A 340 52.85 -21.25 24.01
C ALA A 340 52.72 -21.89 25.41
N SER A 341 51.68 -22.68 25.66
CA SER A 341 51.49 -23.39 26.94
C SER A 341 52.33 -24.68 27.08
N LYS A 342 53.10 -25.03 26.05
CA LYS A 342 53.88 -26.27 26.02
C LYS A 342 55.08 -26.19 26.97
N PRO A 343 55.18 -27.06 27.99
CA PRO A 343 56.32 -27.05 28.89
C PRO A 343 57.59 -27.54 28.18
N ALA A 344 58.74 -27.07 28.64
CA ALA A 344 60.03 -27.59 28.20
C ALA A 344 60.27 -28.98 28.82
N GLU A 345 60.52 -29.99 27.99
CA GLU A 345 60.87 -31.35 28.42
C GLU A 345 62.20 -31.76 27.77
N LYS A 346 63.13 -32.25 28.59
CA LYS A 346 64.50 -32.62 28.19
C LYS A 346 64.66 -34.13 27.99
N ASP A 347 63.83 -34.95 28.64
CA ASP A 347 63.84 -36.40 28.43
C ASP A 347 63.29 -36.74 27.03
N PRO A 348 64.04 -37.45 26.16
CA PRO A 348 63.63 -37.70 24.78
C PRO A 348 62.31 -38.47 24.63
N VAL A 349 62.00 -39.39 25.55
CA VAL A 349 60.78 -40.21 25.49
C VAL A 349 59.58 -39.39 25.94
N LYS A 350 59.72 -38.66 27.06
CA LYS A 350 58.68 -37.75 27.55
C LYS A 350 58.44 -36.59 26.60
N LYS A 351 59.48 -36.07 25.96
CA LYS A 351 59.37 -35.03 24.93
C LYS A 351 58.56 -35.50 23.74
N LYS A 352 58.82 -36.72 23.21
CA LYS A 352 58.01 -37.29 22.12
C LYS A 352 56.55 -37.47 22.52
N ALA A 353 56.27 -37.94 23.74
CA ALA A 353 54.90 -38.08 24.24
C ALA A 353 54.20 -36.72 24.40
N LEU A 354 54.91 -35.71 24.88
CA LEU A 354 54.43 -34.33 24.99
C LEU A 354 54.15 -33.72 23.61
N ASP A 355 55.06 -33.90 22.66
CA ASP A 355 54.90 -33.46 21.27
C ASP A 355 53.65 -34.07 20.64
N ALA A 356 53.44 -35.38 20.82
CA ALA A 356 52.24 -36.07 20.33
C ALA A 356 50.96 -35.54 20.99
N LYS A 357 50.97 -35.26 22.30
CA LYS A 357 49.81 -34.72 23.03
C LYS A 357 49.43 -33.31 22.55
N PHE A 358 50.40 -32.44 22.30
CA PHE A 358 50.13 -31.09 21.78
C PHE A 358 49.70 -31.13 20.32
N LYS A 359 50.34 -32.00 19.52
CA LYS A 359 49.94 -32.26 18.13
C LYS A 359 48.49 -32.72 18.03
N ALA A 360 48.04 -33.63 18.90
CA ALA A 360 46.65 -34.08 18.94
C ALA A 360 45.63 -32.96 19.25
N GLN A 361 46.06 -31.88 19.91
CA GLN A 361 45.22 -30.70 20.15
C GLN A 361 45.23 -29.71 18.98
N THR A 362 46.36 -29.55 18.29
CA THR A 362 46.49 -28.60 17.19
C THR A 362 46.04 -29.16 15.84
N ASP A 363 46.22 -30.46 15.60
CA ASP A 363 45.88 -31.12 14.33
C ASP A 363 44.41 -30.88 13.91
N PRO A 364 43.40 -30.98 14.80
CA PRO A 364 42.01 -30.68 14.44
C PRO A 364 41.79 -29.24 13.97
N LEU A 365 42.45 -28.26 14.61
CA LEU A 365 42.34 -26.83 14.26
C LEU A 365 43.02 -26.54 12.91
N LEU A 366 44.19 -27.13 12.67
CA LEU A 366 44.89 -27.02 11.39
C LEU A 366 44.08 -27.67 10.27
N LYS A 367 43.46 -28.83 10.55
CA LYS A 367 42.57 -29.49 9.60
C LYS A 367 41.32 -28.65 9.30
N ALA A 368 40.70 -28.07 10.31
CA ALA A 368 39.57 -27.15 10.13
C ALA A 368 39.96 -25.95 9.24
N ASN A 369 41.17 -25.40 9.40
CA ASN A 369 41.66 -24.33 8.51
C ASN A 369 41.85 -24.80 7.07
N GLN A 370 42.40 -26.00 6.85
CA GLN A 370 42.51 -26.59 5.51
C GLN A 370 41.13 -26.77 4.86
N ASP A 371 40.15 -27.22 5.63
CA ASP A 371 38.78 -27.43 5.14
C ASP A 371 38.07 -26.10 4.81
N LEU A 372 38.50 -24.99 5.41
CA LEU A 372 38.02 -23.64 5.11
C LEU A 372 38.67 -23.00 3.86
N GLU A 373 39.79 -23.52 3.35
CA GLU A 373 40.48 -22.89 2.21
C GLU A 373 39.62 -22.86 0.94
N LYS A 374 38.94 -23.98 0.64
CA LYS A 374 38.05 -24.10 -0.51
C LYS A 374 36.88 -23.11 -0.45
N PRO A 375 36.04 -23.09 0.61
CA PRO A 375 34.91 -22.16 0.67
C PRO A 375 35.35 -20.69 0.71
N ILE A 376 36.52 -20.37 1.30
CA ILE A 376 37.09 -19.01 1.22
C ILE A 376 37.36 -18.64 -0.24
N ASN A 377 38.06 -19.49 -0.99
CA ASN A 377 38.39 -19.20 -2.39
C ASN A 377 37.14 -19.08 -3.26
N GLU A 378 36.19 -19.99 -3.12
CA GLU A 378 34.92 -19.95 -3.86
C GLU A 378 34.14 -18.65 -3.56
N THR A 379 34.10 -18.25 -2.29
CA THR A 379 33.43 -17.01 -1.86
C THR A 379 34.14 -15.77 -2.42
N LEU A 380 35.47 -15.73 -2.40
CA LEU A 380 36.25 -14.64 -2.99
C LEU A 380 36.08 -14.58 -4.51
N ASP A 381 36.03 -15.72 -5.20
CA ASP A 381 35.79 -15.77 -6.65
C ASP A 381 34.43 -15.19 -7.01
N GLN A 382 33.38 -15.52 -6.24
CA GLN A 382 32.06 -14.92 -6.41
C GLN A 382 32.08 -13.41 -6.13
N ALA A 383 32.74 -12.98 -5.05
CA ALA A 383 32.85 -11.55 -4.74
C ALA A 383 33.53 -10.78 -5.89
N ILE A 384 34.65 -11.29 -6.42
CA ILE A 384 35.37 -10.69 -7.57
C ILE A 384 34.44 -10.58 -8.77
N ASP A 385 33.81 -11.68 -9.20
CA ASP A 385 32.98 -11.70 -10.41
C ASP A 385 31.87 -10.63 -10.37
N TRP A 386 31.22 -10.45 -9.22
CA TRP A 386 30.15 -9.47 -9.07
C TRP A 386 30.65 -8.03 -8.85
N LEU A 387 31.76 -7.85 -8.14
CA LEU A 387 32.37 -6.52 -7.95
C LEU A 387 33.02 -6.00 -9.24
N GLU A 388 33.61 -6.87 -10.07
CA GLU A 388 34.13 -6.48 -11.39
C GLU A 388 33.00 -6.05 -12.33
N LYS A 389 31.84 -6.75 -12.31
CA LYS A 389 30.64 -6.30 -13.03
C LYS A 389 30.19 -4.92 -12.57
N THR A 390 30.13 -4.70 -11.25
CA THR A 390 29.79 -3.40 -10.66
C THR A 390 30.74 -2.31 -11.13
N TYR A 391 32.05 -2.55 -11.02
CA TYR A 391 33.07 -1.62 -11.46
C TYR A 391 32.90 -1.27 -12.94
N LYS A 392 32.72 -2.27 -13.82
CA LYS A 392 32.55 -2.05 -15.25
C LYS A 392 31.32 -1.18 -15.55
N ILE A 393 30.17 -1.53 -14.98
CA ILE A 393 28.91 -0.80 -15.19
C ILE A 393 29.07 0.66 -14.79
N GLU A 394 29.58 0.92 -13.58
CA GLU A 394 29.72 2.27 -13.09
C GLU A 394 30.82 3.03 -13.83
N ASN A 395 31.95 2.39 -14.16
CA ASN A 395 33.06 3.03 -14.86
C ASN A 395 32.60 3.58 -16.22
N ASP A 396 31.82 2.78 -16.96
CA ASP A 396 31.29 3.13 -18.28
C ASP A 396 30.13 4.14 -18.21
N LYS A 397 29.57 4.40 -17.03
CA LYS A 397 28.46 5.34 -16.81
C LYS A 397 28.90 6.79 -16.94
N ALA A 398 28.25 7.52 -17.86
CA ALA A 398 28.36 8.97 -17.96
C ALA A 398 27.50 9.68 -16.89
N GLY A 399 27.98 10.79 -16.32
CA GLY A 399 27.18 11.61 -15.40
C GLY A 399 26.87 10.95 -14.06
N LYS A 400 27.85 10.27 -13.43
CA LYS A 400 27.73 9.60 -12.13
C LYS A 400 27.18 10.54 -11.05
N ASN A 401 26.12 10.11 -10.37
CA ASN A 401 25.60 10.78 -9.17
C ASN A 401 26.41 10.38 -7.91
N SER A 402 26.02 10.88 -6.73
CA SER A 402 26.73 10.56 -5.48
C SER A 402 26.68 9.07 -5.11
N THR A 403 25.58 8.39 -5.41
CA THR A 403 25.40 6.96 -5.14
C THR A 403 26.31 6.13 -6.05
N ASP A 404 26.33 6.44 -7.34
CA ASP A 404 27.19 5.83 -8.35
C ASP A 404 28.67 5.88 -7.92
N LYS A 405 29.13 7.08 -7.50
CA LYS A 405 30.48 7.31 -6.98
C LYS A 405 30.77 6.50 -5.72
N SER A 406 29.81 6.41 -4.81
CA SER A 406 29.97 5.61 -3.59
C SER A 406 30.12 4.12 -3.92
N ILE A 407 29.31 3.61 -4.83
CA ILE A 407 29.31 2.21 -5.25
C ILE A 407 30.64 1.85 -5.91
N ILE A 408 31.09 2.63 -6.90
CA ILE A 408 32.34 2.30 -7.63
C ILE A 408 33.58 2.42 -6.74
N ASN A 409 33.67 3.44 -5.87
CA ASN A 409 34.80 3.58 -4.94
C ASN A 409 34.86 2.37 -3.99
N LYS A 410 33.72 1.96 -3.43
CA LYS A 410 33.69 0.75 -2.57
C LYS A 410 34.02 -0.53 -3.35
N ALA A 411 33.55 -0.65 -4.59
CA ALA A 411 33.83 -1.83 -5.40
C ALA A 411 35.33 -2.00 -5.67
N VAL A 412 36.04 -0.94 -6.04
CA VAL A 412 37.49 -1.01 -6.26
C VAL A 412 38.26 -1.29 -4.97
N ASP A 413 37.82 -0.74 -3.83
CA ASP A 413 38.44 -1.01 -2.53
C ASP A 413 38.29 -2.48 -2.13
N PHE A 414 37.09 -3.06 -2.30
CA PHE A 414 36.86 -4.48 -2.03
C PHE A 414 37.68 -5.37 -2.98
N LEU A 415 37.74 -5.03 -4.27
CA LEU A 415 38.56 -5.76 -5.23
C LEU A 415 40.05 -5.73 -4.86
N ALA A 416 40.58 -4.55 -4.51
CA ALA A 416 41.96 -4.41 -4.05
C ALA A 416 42.23 -5.30 -2.83
N ASN A 417 41.38 -5.26 -1.81
CA ASN A 417 41.51 -6.09 -0.61
C ASN A 417 41.50 -7.60 -0.93
N ILE A 418 40.59 -8.04 -1.80
CA ILE A 418 40.50 -9.45 -2.21
C ILE A 418 41.79 -9.89 -2.93
N TYR A 419 42.27 -9.09 -3.89
CA TYR A 419 43.47 -9.43 -4.64
C TYR A 419 44.74 -9.38 -3.78
N GLN A 420 44.82 -8.44 -2.83
CA GLN A 420 45.87 -8.42 -1.83
C GLN A 420 45.89 -9.73 -1.01
N TYR A 421 44.73 -10.15 -0.50
CA TYR A 421 44.58 -11.37 0.26
C TYR A 421 45.04 -12.60 -0.54
N LYS A 422 44.57 -12.73 -1.79
CA LYS A 422 44.96 -13.84 -2.68
C LYS A 422 46.45 -13.83 -3.00
N ARG A 423 47.02 -12.67 -3.33
CA ARG A 423 48.45 -12.48 -3.58
C ARG A 423 49.29 -12.97 -2.40
N ASP A 424 48.95 -12.54 -1.20
CA ASP A 424 49.75 -12.82 -0.01
C ASP A 424 49.76 -14.33 0.33
N ARG A 425 48.69 -15.07 0.02
CA ARG A 425 48.61 -16.53 0.27
C ARG A 425 49.43 -17.40 -0.69
N VAL A 426 49.67 -16.91 -1.91
CA VAL A 426 50.48 -17.61 -2.92
C VAL A 426 51.94 -17.17 -2.92
N ARG A 427 52.30 -16.14 -2.13
CA ARG A 427 53.68 -15.64 -2.01
C ARG A 427 54.65 -16.76 -1.67
N GLY A 428 55.67 -16.94 -2.53
CA GLY A 428 56.69 -17.96 -2.38
C GLY A 428 56.23 -19.40 -2.66
N LYS A 429 54.96 -19.62 -3.00
CA LYS A 429 54.39 -20.93 -3.35
C LYS A 429 54.09 -21.05 -4.84
N ASP A 430 53.57 -19.98 -5.44
CA ASP A 430 53.26 -19.89 -6.87
C ASP A 430 53.56 -18.46 -7.36
N SER A 431 54.73 -18.29 -8.00
CA SER A 431 55.19 -17.00 -8.51
C SER A 431 54.28 -16.44 -9.60
N LYS A 432 53.70 -17.30 -10.46
CA LYS A 432 52.85 -16.86 -11.56
C LYS A 432 51.52 -16.33 -11.03
N ALA A 433 50.91 -17.04 -10.07
CA ALA A 433 49.70 -16.57 -9.41
C ALA A 433 49.95 -15.29 -8.59
N PHE A 434 51.11 -15.20 -7.93
CA PHE A 434 51.52 -14.01 -7.19
C PHE A 434 51.54 -12.77 -8.08
N ASP A 435 52.26 -12.84 -9.21
CA ASP A 435 52.40 -11.70 -10.14
C ASP A 435 51.05 -11.29 -10.73
N ALA A 436 50.19 -12.26 -11.05
CA ALA A 436 48.84 -12.00 -11.57
C ALA A 436 47.94 -11.27 -10.53
N PHE A 437 47.93 -11.74 -9.27
CA PHE A 437 47.15 -11.09 -8.23
C PHE A 437 47.74 -9.75 -7.81
N ASP A 438 49.07 -9.58 -7.82
CA ASP A 438 49.70 -8.30 -7.51
C ASP A 438 49.40 -7.23 -8.59
N ALA A 439 49.37 -7.63 -9.85
CA ALA A 439 48.95 -6.74 -10.95
C ALA A 439 47.50 -6.27 -10.76
N LYS A 440 46.58 -7.19 -10.42
CA LYS A 440 45.18 -6.86 -10.13
C LYS A 440 45.01 -6.00 -8.88
N PHE A 441 45.75 -6.30 -7.81
CA PHE A 441 45.76 -5.46 -6.61
C PHE A 441 46.15 -4.02 -6.97
N LYS A 442 47.27 -3.83 -7.68
CA LYS A 442 47.73 -2.50 -8.11
C LYS A 442 46.74 -1.81 -9.04
N GLU A 443 46.09 -2.54 -9.95
CA GLU A 443 45.05 -2.01 -10.83
C GLU A 443 43.95 -1.31 -10.02
N TYR A 444 43.38 -2.01 -9.03
CA TYR A 444 42.27 -1.47 -8.23
C TYR A 444 42.73 -0.50 -7.13
N ASP A 445 43.87 -0.72 -6.49
CA ASP A 445 44.43 0.17 -5.47
C ASP A 445 44.72 1.58 -6.03
N ASN A 446 45.22 1.65 -7.27
CA ASN A 446 45.42 2.93 -7.97
C ASN A 446 44.11 3.71 -8.24
N LEU A 447 42.97 3.02 -8.20
CA LEU A 447 41.64 3.60 -8.38
C LEU A 447 41.00 4.06 -7.06
N HIS A 448 41.64 3.79 -5.91
CA HIS A 448 41.14 4.21 -4.61
C HIS A 448 40.87 5.73 -4.57
N GLY A 449 39.63 6.10 -4.24
CA GLY A 449 39.18 7.49 -4.11
C GLY A 449 39.21 8.30 -5.41
N LYS A 450 39.24 7.67 -6.59
CA LYS A 450 39.34 8.37 -7.89
C LYS A 450 38.02 8.83 -8.49
N PHE A 451 36.86 8.38 -7.98
CA PHE A 451 35.54 8.61 -8.60
C PHE A 451 34.66 9.65 -7.89
#